data_AF-A0AAN2K7K5-F1
#
_entry.id   AF-A0AAN2K7K5-F1
#
_cell.length_a   1.000
_cell.length_b   1.000
_cell.length_c   1.000
_cell.angle_alpha   90.00
_cell.angle_beta   90.00
_cell.angle_gamma   90.00
#
_symmetry.space_group_name_H-M   'P 1'
#
loop_
_entity.id
_entity.type
_entity.pdbx_description
1 polymer ?
#
loop_
_entity_poly.entity_id
_entity_poly.type
_entity_poly.pdbx_seq_one_letter_code
_entity_poly.pdbx_strand_id
1 'polypeptide(L)'
;MRSYSEIAKRIAKIIISPESAIGFVHGVLSVPTDIGYLAYGFLDTDSRYQRETEKIRMVGAIRHGILENHHFMKTIETVLNIFNRNVPELRQNAIYSKTMASVAGRTLTNSLIAGRLATTIAQRSSFLVAVRGGLIGNALLIGGMTERCIYTSEKLLKNNPEVYNALRTRNYDLLYFLVEPALNPFVEALNVKRTQGQQAFEKIIEMVEKEINANAK
;
A
#
# COMPACT_ATOMS: atom_id res chain seq x y z
N MET A 1 8.67 -2.84 16.20
CA MET A 1 7.47 -2.09 15.73
C MET A 1 7.79 -0.60 15.79
N ARG A 2 7.32 0.18 14.81
CA ARG A 2 7.40 1.65 14.84
C ARG A 2 6.56 2.22 15.98
N SER A 3 6.91 3.42 16.43
CA SER A 3 6.10 4.13 17.43
C SER A 3 4.77 4.61 16.83
N TYR A 4 3.74 4.81 17.66
CA TYR A 4 2.44 5.34 17.20
C TYR A 4 2.58 6.70 16.53
N SER A 5 3.44 7.58 17.05
CA SER A 5 3.70 8.90 16.48
C SER A 5 4.32 8.79 15.08
N GLU A 6 5.24 7.86 14.86
CA GLU A 6 5.86 7.66 13.55
C GLU A 6 4.85 7.13 12.51
N ILE A 7 3.99 6.18 12.91
CA ILE A 7 2.91 5.66 12.07
C ILE A 7 1.95 6.80 11.71
N ALA A 8 1.52 7.58 12.70
CA ALA A 8 0.59 8.69 12.54
C ALA A 8 1.14 9.78 11.60
N LYS A 9 2.39 10.20 11.78
CA LYS A 9 3.07 11.17 10.91
C LYS A 9 3.11 10.71 9.45
N ARG A 10 3.39 9.44 9.20
CA ARG A 10 3.44 8.88 7.85
C ARG A 10 2.06 8.82 7.20
N ILE A 11 1.03 8.42 7.95
CA ILE A 11 -0.37 8.48 7.48
C ILE A 11 -0.76 9.92 7.14
N ALA A 12 -0.56 10.86 8.08
CA ALA A 12 -0.89 12.27 7.89
C ALA A 12 -0.20 12.86 6.65
N LYS A 13 1.10 12.59 6.48
CA LYS A 13 1.87 13.03 5.31
C LYS A 13 1.28 12.55 3.98
N ILE A 14 0.81 11.30 3.91
CA ILE A 14 0.18 10.76 2.69
C ILE A 14 -1.20 11.37 2.45
N ILE A 15 -1.97 11.66 3.51
CA ILE A 15 -3.29 12.28 3.39
C ILE A 15 -3.20 13.74 2.96
N ILE A 16 -2.22 14.49 3.49
CA ILE A 16 -2.00 15.91 3.17
C ILE A 16 -1.38 16.06 1.79
N SER A 17 -0.37 15.24 1.49
CA SER A 17 0.41 15.30 0.25
C SER A 17 0.54 13.89 -0.32
N PRO A 18 -0.48 13.38 -1.03
CA PRO A 18 -0.45 12.03 -1.59
C PRO A 18 0.70 11.81 -2.57
N GLU A 19 1.16 12.86 -3.25
CA GLU A 19 2.35 12.87 -4.09
C GLU A 19 3.64 12.55 -3.32
N SER A 20 3.69 12.82 -2.02
CA SER A 20 4.85 12.43 -1.20
C SER A 20 5.01 10.91 -1.10
N ALA A 21 3.93 10.15 -1.35
CA ALA A 21 3.97 8.70 -1.49
C ALA A 21 4.88 8.24 -2.64
N ILE A 22 5.02 9.07 -3.70
CA ILE A 22 5.84 8.78 -4.88
C ILE A 22 7.33 8.76 -4.52
N GLY A 23 7.78 9.68 -3.67
CA GLY A 23 9.17 9.72 -3.19
C GLY A 23 9.55 8.50 -2.37
N PHE A 24 8.61 7.94 -1.59
CA PHE A 24 8.82 6.68 -0.86
C PHE A 24 8.92 5.47 -1.79
N VAL A 25 8.20 5.49 -2.91
CA VAL A 25 8.21 4.44 -3.92
C VAL A 25 9.58 4.43 -4.63
N HIS A 26 10.13 5.58 -5.02
CA HIS A 26 11.45 5.66 -5.67
C HIS A 26 12.64 5.20 -4.81
N GLY A 27 12.64 5.47 -3.49
CA GLY A 27 13.77 5.13 -2.61
C GLY A 27 13.93 3.63 -2.33
N VAL A 28 12.87 2.83 -2.45
CA VAL A 28 12.89 1.38 -2.17
C VAL A 28 12.92 0.55 -3.46
N LEU A 29 12.71 1.14 -4.63
CA LEU A 29 12.63 0.45 -5.94
C LEU A 29 13.96 0.48 -6.73
N SER A 30 15.08 0.66 -6.04
CA SER A 30 16.39 0.60 -6.68
C SER A 30 16.79 -0.86 -6.96
N VAL A 31 17.34 -1.09 -8.16
CA VAL A 31 17.87 -2.36 -8.67
C VAL A 31 18.67 -3.19 -7.64
N PRO A 32 19.48 -2.62 -6.71
CA PRO A 32 20.17 -3.40 -5.69
C PRO A 32 19.24 -4.16 -4.71
N THR A 33 18.06 -3.61 -4.42
CA THR A 33 17.08 -4.26 -3.52
C THR A 33 16.51 -5.53 -4.16
N ASP A 34 16.21 -5.44 -5.45
CA ASP A 34 15.64 -6.57 -6.21
C ASP A 34 16.70 -7.66 -6.45
N ILE A 35 17.97 -7.31 -6.61
CA ILE A 35 19.10 -8.27 -6.60
C ILE A 35 19.23 -8.96 -5.24
N GLY A 36 19.01 -8.24 -4.13
CA GLY A 36 18.97 -8.84 -2.79
C GLY A 36 17.84 -9.87 -2.64
N TYR A 37 16.64 -9.58 -3.14
CA TYR A 37 15.53 -10.54 -3.14
C TYR A 37 15.77 -11.73 -4.06
N LEU A 38 16.42 -11.55 -5.22
CA LEU A 38 16.89 -12.65 -6.05
C LEU A 38 17.83 -13.58 -5.30
N ALA A 39 18.86 -13.01 -4.67
CA ALA A 39 19.83 -13.78 -3.90
C ALA A 39 19.14 -14.53 -2.76
N TYR A 40 18.20 -13.88 -2.06
CA TYR A 40 17.42 -14.51 -1.00
C TYR A 40 16.58 -15.69 -1.51
N GLY A 41 15.89 -15.55 -2.65
CA GLY A 41 15.13 -16.65 -3.24
C GLY A 41 15.97 -17.78 -3.83
N PHE A 42 17.22 -17.51 -4.22
CA PHE A 42 18.16 -18.56 -4.59
C PHE A 42 18.63 -19.39 -3.38
N LEU A 43 18.83 -18.71 -2.24
CA LEU A 43 19.30 -19.32 -1.00
C LEU A 43 18.18 -20.01 -0.18
N ASP A 44 16.94 -19.50 -0.24
CA ASP A 44 15.78 -20.10 0.44
C ASP A 44 15.23 -21.28 -0.37
N THR A 45 15.75 -22.48 -0.09
CA THR A 45 15.36 -23.71 -0.78
C THR A 45 14.15 -24.42 -0.17
N ASP A 46 13.80 -24.08 1.07
CA ASP A 46 12.80 -24.83 1.85
C ASP A 46 11.37 -24.50 1.43
N SER A 47 11.16 -23.32 0.82
CA SER A 47 9.87 -22.84 0.32
C SER A 47 9.67 -23.02 -1.20
N ARG A 48 10.56 -23.77 -1.89
CA ARG A 48 10.61 -23.87 -3.36
C ARG A 48 9.25 -24.12 -4.02
N TYR A 49 8.48 -25.12 -3.58
CA TYR A 49 7.20 -25.45 -4.19
C TYR A 49 6.16 -24.32 -4.08
N GLN A 50 6.10 -23.68 -2.91
CA GLN A 50 5.19 -22.55 -2.68
C GLN A 50 5.61 -21.35 -3.52
N ARG A 51 6.90 -21.03 -3.56
CA ARG A 51 7.43 -19.93 -4.39
C ARG A 51 7.17 -20.16 -5.88
N GLU A 52 7.42 -21.35 -6.39
CA GLU A 52 7.13 -21.66 -7.80
C GLU A 52 5.64 -21.53 -8.14
N THR A 53 4.76 -21.92 -7.22
CA THR A 53 3.31 -21.71 -7.37
C THR A 53 2.96 -20.22 -7.46
N GLU A 54 3.58 -19.39 -6.61
CA GLU A 54 3.38 -17.93 -6.62
C GLU A 54 3.97 -17.26 -7.87
N LYS A 55 5.10 -17.75 -8.39
CA LYS A 55 5.66 -17.32 -9.69
C LYS A 55 4.70 -17.62 -10.84
N ILE A 56 4.16 -18.84 -10.90
CA ILE A 56 3.15 -19.23 -11.92
C ILE A 56 1.92 -18.32 -11.82
N ARG A 57 1.46 -18.04 -10.60
CA ARG A 57 0.33 -17.12 -10.37
C ARG A 57 0.62 -15.71 -10.87
N MET A 58 1.82 -15.19 -10.63
CA MET A 58 2.24 -13.87 -11.11
C MET A 58 2.30 -13.83 -12.64
N VAL A 59 2.92 -14.82 -13.28
CA VAL A 59 2.95 -14.91 -14.75
C VAL A 59 1.53 -14.99 -15.31
N GLY A 60 0.67 -15.81 -14.70
CA GLY A 60 -0.74 -15.90 -15.05
C GLY A 60 -1.45 -14.55 -14.94
N ALA A 61 -1.27 -13.85 -13.83
CA ALA A 61 -1.89 -12.55 -13.62
C ALA A 61 -1.41 -11.49 -14.63
N ILE A 62 -0.11 -11.46 -14.95
CA ILE A 62 0.46 -10.58 -15.97
C ILE A 62 -0.14 -10.87 -17.34
N ARG A 63 -0.25 -12.15 -17.73
CA ARG A 63 -0.90 -12.55 -18.99
C ARG A 63 -2.35 -12.10 -19.10
N HIS A 64 -3.05 -11.98 -17.97
CA HIS A 64 -4.44 -11.51 -17.90
C HIS A 64 -4.55 -10.00 -17.58
N GLY A 65 -3.49 -9.22 -17.78
CA GLY A 65 -3.55 -7.77 -17.72
C GLY A 65 -3.50 -7.17 -16.32
N ILE A 66 -3.03 -7.87 -15.28
CA ILE A 66 -2.99 -7.33 -13.90
C ILE A 66 -2.23 -5.99 -13.78
N LEU A 67 -1.33 -5.69 -14.72
CA LEU A 67 -0.58 -4.44 -14.76
C LEU A 67 -1.40 -3.25 -15.30
N GLU A 68 -2.66 -3.41 -15.65
CA GLU A 68 -3.50 -2.27 -16.04
C GLU A 68 -3.75 -1.31 -14.87
N ASN A 69 -3.88 -0.01 -15.18
CA ASN A 69 -4.00 1.05 -14.18
C ASN A 69 -5.14 0.81 -13.18
N HIS A 70 -6.27 0.28 -13.65
CA HIS A 70 -7.45 0.08 -12.83
C HIS A 70 -7.22 -0.97 -11.72
N HIS A 71 -6.33 -1.95 -11.90
CA HIS A 71 -5.99 -2.92 -10.85
C HIS A 71 -5.12 -2.31 -9.74
N PHE A 72 -4.20 -1.40 -10.08
CA PHE A 72 -3.45 -0.62 -9.10
C PHE A 72 -4.36 0.26 -8.25
N MET A 73 -5.29 0.94 -8.93
CA MET A 73 -6.33 1.74 -8.28
C MET A 73 -7.11 0.92 -7.27
N LYS A 74 -7.61 -0.25 -7.69
CA LYS A 74 -8.37 -1.16 -6.82
C LYS A 74 -7.54 -1.72 -5.67
N THR A 75 -6.24 -1.95 -5.88
CA THR A 75 -5.32 -2.36 -4.80
C THR A 75 -5.26 -1.30 -3.71
N ILE A 76 -5.02 -0.04 -4.07
CA ILE A 76 -4.94 1.08 -3.11
C ILE A 76 -6.29 1.31 -2.44
N GLU A 77 -7.37 1.36 -3.22
CA GLU A 77 -8.73 1.54 -2.69
C GLU A 77 -9.09 0.47 -1.67
N THR A 78 -8.76 -0.80 -1.94
CA THR A 78 -9.07 -1.91 -1.02
C THR A 78 -8.40 -1.71 0.34
N VAL A 79 -7.11 -1.37 0.36
CA VAL A 79 -6.37 -1.12 1.61
C VAL A 79 -6.95 0.07 2.37
N LEU A 80 -7.18 1.20 1.66
CA LEU A 80 -7.71 2.41 2.28
C LEU A 80 -9.14 2.22 2.79
N ASN A 81 -9.98 1.47 2.09
CA ASN A 81 -11.34 1.17 2.53
C ASN A 81 -11.35 0.31 3.80
N ILE A 82 -10.49 -0.71 3.88
CA ILE A 82 -10.34 -1.52 5.10
C ILE A 82 -9.86 -0.62 6.25
N PHE A 83 -8.87 0.23 6.02
CA PHE A 83 -8.42 1.20 7.03
C PHE A 83 -9.57 2.10 7.51
N ASN A 84 -10.28 2.75 6.57
CA ASN A 84 -11.35 3.70 6.87
C ASN A 84 -12.52 3.08 7.61
N ARG A 85 -12.89 1.84 7.28
CA ARG A 85 -13.93 1.09 8.00
C ARG A 85 -13.62 0.94 9.49
N ASN A 86 -12.35 0.95 9.86
CA ASN A 86 -11.90 0.81 11.25
C ASN A 86 -11.76 2.16 11.99
N VAL A 87 -11.73 3.28 11.28
CA VAL A 87 -11.68 4.62 11.86
C VAL A 87 -13.07 5.01 12.38
N PRO A 88 -13.22 5.52 13.62
CA PRO A 88 -14.50 6.03 14.11
C PRO A 88 -15.05 7.15 13.21
N GLU A 89 -16.34 7.08 12.88
CA GLU A 89 -17.01 8.00 11.94
C GLU A 89 -16.79 9.49 12.28
N LEU A 90 -16.88 9.83 13.58
CA LEU A 90 -16.63 11.19 14.08
C LEU A 90 -15.24 11.73 13.73
N ARG A 91 -14.23 10.86 13.59
CA ARG A 91 -12.84 11.23 13.29
C ARG A 91 -12.51 11.16 11.80
N GLN A 92 -13.28 10.42 11.01
CA GLN A 92 -13.10 10.35 9.55
C GLN A 92 -13.22 11.75 8.92
N ASN A 93 -14.24 12.50 9.32
CA ASN A 93 -14.46 13.87 8.85
C ASN A 93 -13.32 14.81 9.24
N ALA A 94 -12.75 14.67 10.45
CA ALA A 94 -11.64 15.50 10.91
C ALA A 94 -10.35 15.24 10.12
N ILE A 95 -10.06 13.99 9.77
CA ILE A 95 -8.87 13.58 9.03
C ILE A 95 -8.92 14.02 7.56
N TYR A 96 -10.10 14.01 6.94
CA TYR A 96 -10.23 14.26 5.50
C TYR A 96 -10.77 15.63 5.10
N SER A 97 -11.36 16.40 6.02
CA SER A 97 -11.92 17.73 5.73
C SER A 97 -10.89 18.77 5.27
N LYS A 98 -9.60 18.62 5.62
CA LYS A 98 -8.58 19.65 5.37
C LYS A 98 -7.80 19.51 4.06
N THR A 99 -7.77 18.33 3.46
CA THR A 99 -7.25 18.12 2.08
C THR A 99 -8.25 18.65 1.02
N MET A 100 -9.40 19.17 1.46
CA MET A 100 -10.51 19.61 0.61
C MET A 100 -10.66 21.14 0.65
N ALA A 101 -9.80 21.86 -0.07
CA ALA A 101 -10.22 23.18 -0.53
C ALA A 101 -11.47 22.99 -1.42
N SER A 102 -12.61 23.58 -1.04
CA SER A 102 -13.82 23.82 -1.86
C SER A 102 -14.88 22.73 -2.11
N VAL A 103 -15.29 21.93 -1.12
CA VAL A 103 -16.65 21.32 -1.20
C VAL A 103 -17.35 21.39 0.15
N ALA A 104 -17.97 22.54 0.43
CA ALA A 104 -19.03 22.60 1.41
C ALA A 104 -20.21 21.73 0.91
N GLY A 105 -20.63 20.75 1.72
CA GLY A 105 -22.02 20.27 1.67
C GLY A 105 -22.32 18.94 0.96
N ARG A 106 -21.39 18.00 0.78
CA ARG A 106 -21.78 16.63 0.36
C ARG A 106 -21.15 15.57 1.25
N THR A 107 -22.01 14.78 1.87
CA THR A 107 -21.71 13.59 2.67
C THR A 107 -20.52 12.81 2.11
N LEU A 108 -19.47 12.73 2.92
CA LEU A 108 -18.18 12.12 2.56
C LEU A 108 -18.30 10.60 2.62
N THR A 109 -18.69 9.97 1.52
CA THR A 109 -18.57 8.50 1.45
C THR A 109 -17.09 8.14 1.37
N ASN A 110 -16.59 7.36 2.33
CA ASN A 110 -15.19 6.90 2.44
C ASN A 110 -14.57 6.39 1.12
N SER A 111 -15.39 5.83 0.24
CA SER A 111 -15.00 5.37 -1.10
C SER A 111 -14.48 6.49 -2.02
N LEU A 112 -15.02 7.71 -1.91
CA LEU A 112 -14.62 8.84 -2.76
C LEU A 112 -13.24 9.36 -2.38
N ILE A 113 -12.94 9.40 -1.07
CA ILE A 113 -11.64 9.83 -0.54
C ILE A 113 -10.57 8.79 -0.90
N ALA A 114 -10.86 7.51 -0.64
CA ALA A 114 -9.97 6.41 -1.01
C ALA A 114 -9.68 6.42 -2.52
N GLY A 115 -10.69 6.66 -3.36
CA GLY A 115 -10.53 6.76 -4.82
C GLY A 115 -9.65 7.93 -5.26
N ARG A 116 -9.77 9.11 -4.63
CA ARG A 116 -8.90 10.26 -4.93
C ARG A 116 -7.44 10.00 -4.54
N LEU A 117 -7.21 9.49 -3.33
CA LEU A 117 -5.86 9.11 -2.88
C LEU A 117 -5.25 8.05 -3.79
N ALA A 118 -6.03 7.02 -4.14
CA ALA A 118 -5.63 6.00 -5.08
C ALA A 118 -5.23 6.61 -6.42
N THR A 119 -6.02 7.55 -6.95
CA THR A 119 -5.79 8.20 -8.25
C THR A 119 -4.47 8.94 -8.23
N THR A 120 -4.24 9.78 -7.23
CA THR A 120 -3.01 10.58 -7.14
C THR A 120 -1.77 9.69 -6.98
N ILE A 121 -1.84 8.67 -6.12
CA ILE A 121 -0.73 7.73 -5.88
C ILE A 121 -0.43 6.91 -7.15
N ALA A 122 -1.47 6.37 -7.81
CA ALA A 122 -1.32 5.49 -8.95
C ALA A 122 -0.90 6.22 -10.24
N GLN A 123 -1.37 7.44 -10.48
CA GLN A 123 -1.10 8.18 -11.71
C GLN A 123 0.27 8.85 -11.74
N ARG A 124 0.81 9.25 -10.58
CA ARG A 124 2.02 10.08 -10.53
C ARG A 124 3.31 9.33 -10.21
N SER A 125 3.25 8.02 -9.94
CA SER A 125 4.46 7.21 -9.76
C SER A 125 5.07 6.83 -11.12
N SER A 126 6.23 7.43 -11.47
CA SER A 126 6.89 7.18 -12.76
C SER A 126 7.36 5.73 -12.92
N PHE A 127 7.65 5.03 -11.82
CA PHE A 127 7.91 3.59 -11.85
C PHE A 127 6.68 2.78 -12.24
N LEU A 128 5.52 3.06 -11.63
CA LEU A 128 4.27 2.40 -12.03
C LEU A 128 3.94 2.67 -13.50
N VAL A 129 4.24 3.88 -13.99
CA VAL A 129 4.11 4.21 -15.42
C VAL A 129 5.06 3.38 -16.28
N ALA A 130 6.32 3.19 -15.87
CA ALA A 130 7.29 2.37 -16.60
C ALA A 130 6.93 0.87 -16.62
N VAL A 131 6.47 0.33 -15.48
CA VAL A 131 5.95 -1.06 -15.38
C VAL A 131 4.77 -1.26 -16.34
N ARG A 132 3.80 -0.34 -16.32
CA ARG A 132 2.60 -0.37 -17.19
C ARG A 132 2.94 -0.24 -18.67
N GLY A 133 3.93 0.58 -18.99
CA GLY A 133 4.41 0.79 -20.36
C GLY A 133 5.27 -0.36 -20.91
N GLY A 134 5.50 -1.43 -20.14
CA GLY A 134 6.29 -2.58 -20.58
C GLY A 134 7.79 -2.29 -20.73
N LEU A 135 8.29 -1.17 -20.19
CA LEU A 135 9.67 -0.72 -20.39
C LEU A 135 10.69 -1.41 -19.47
N ILE A 136 10.29 -2.42 -18.68
CA ILE A 136 11.19 -3.15 -17.81
C ILE A 136 11.80 -4.34 -18.57
N GLY A 137 12.87 -4.07 -19.31
CA GLY A 137 13.48 -5.02 -20.24
C GLY A 137 14.50 -6.02 -19.65
N ASN A 138 14.86 -5.94 -18.37
CA ASN A 138 15.94 -6.79 -17.81
C ASN A 138 15.40 -8.01 -17.05
N ALA A 139 15.79 -9.22 -17.46
CA ALA A 139 15.40 -10.48 -16.81
C ALA A 139 15.77 -10.54 -15.31
N LEU A 140 16.90 -9.95 -14.91
CA LEU A 140 17.28 -9.83 -13.49
C LEU A 140 16.34 -8.92 -12.70
N LEU A 141 15.84 -7.83 -13.30
CA LEU A 141 14.83 -6.99 -12.65
C LEU A 141 13.51 -7.74 -12.53
N ILE A 142 13.11 -8.47 -13.56
CA ILE A 142 11.88 -9.27 -13.56
C ILE A 142 11.96 -10.35 -12.47
N GLY A 143 13.08 -11.07 -12.37
CA GLY A 143 13.27 -12.07 -11.32
C GLY A 143 13.28 -11.48 -9.91
N GLY A 144 13.99 -10.36 -9.68
CA GLY A 144 14.06 -9.75 -8.36
C GLY A 144 12.78 -9.10 -7.89
N MET A 145 12.06 -8.45 -8.81
CA MET A 145 10.72 -7.95 -8.53
C MET A 145 9.75 -9.09 -8.25
N THR A 146 9.90 -10.24 -8.92
CA THR A 146 9.07 -11.42 -8.65
C THR A 146 9.29 -11.94 -7.24
N GLU A 147 10.54 -12.11 -6.81
CA GLU A 147 10.86 -12.56 -5.45
C GLU A 147 10.38 -11.55 -4.40
N ARG A 148 10.57 -10.26 -4.65
CA ARG A 148 10.06 -9.20 -3.77
C ARG A 148 8.54 -9.17 -3.70
N CYS A 149 7.87 -9.36 -4.83
CA CYS A 149 6.42 -9.45 -4.91
C CYS A 149 5.89 -10.56 -4.00
N ILE A 150 6.46 -11.76 -4.12
CA ILE A 150 6.10 -12.93 -3.31
C ILE A 150 6.34 -12.64 -1.83
N TYR A 151 7.55 -12.19 -1.49
CA TYR A 151 7.91 -11.89 -0.11
C TYR A 151 7.00 -10.84 0.52
N THR A 152 6.73 -9.73 -0.18
CA THR A 152 5.87 -8.67 0.35
C THR A 152 4.42 -9.15 0.51
N SER A 153 3.93 -10.01 -0.39
CA SER A 153 2.61 -10.64 -0.25
C SER A 153 2.54 -11.55 0.99
N GLU A 154 3.54 -12.40 1.22
CA GLU A 154 3.61 -13.25 2.42
C GLU A 154 3.75 -12.45 3.72
N LYS A 155 4.56 -11.39 3.68
CA LYS A 155 4.70 -10.46 4.81
C LYS A 155 3.36 -9.77 5.10
N LEU A 156 2.58 -9.42 4.07
CA LEU A 156 1.25 -8.87 4.23
C LEU A 156 0.30 -9.88 4.89
N LEU A 157 0.32 -11.15 4.50
CA LEU A 157 -0.43 -12.22 5.16
C LEU A 157 -0.10 -12.30 6.66
N LYS A 158 1.19 -12.30 7.01
CA LYS A 158 1.65 -12.39 8.40
C LYS A 158 1.22 -11.18 9.24
N ASN A 159 1.31 -9.98 8.67
CA ASN A 159 1.03 -8.74 9.39
C ASN A 159 -0.46 -8.42 9.45
N ASN A 160 -1.17 -8.61 8.35
CA ASN A 160 -2.58 -8.27 8.22
C ASN A 160 -3.31 -9.25 7.27
N PRO A 161 -3.80 -10.38 7.81
CA PRO A 161 -4.54 -11.38 7.03
C PRO A 161 -5.80 -10.82 6.35
N GLU A 162 -6.48 -9.85 6.96
CA GLU A 162 -7.69 -9.23 6.40
C GLU A 162 -7.37 -8.51 5.08
N VAL A 163 -6.35 -7.64 5.10
CA VAL A 163 -5.90 -6.93 3.88
C VAL A 163 -5.37 -7.91 2.84
N TYR A 164 -4.57 -8.89 3.26
CA TYR A 164 -4.08 -9.93 2.35
C TYR A 164 -5.23 -10.65 1.64
N ASN A 165 -6.20 -11.19 2.38
CA ASN A 165 -7.29 -11.98 1.81
C ASN A 165 -8.17 -11.15 0.86
N ALA A 166 -8.42 -9.89 1.21
CA ALA A 166 -9.17 -8.96 0.36
C ALA A 166 -8.47 -8.72 -0.98
N LEU A 167 -7.15 -8.58 -0.98
CA LEU A 167 -6.37 -8.39 -2.21
C LEU A 167 -6.16 -9.70 -2.99
N ARG A 168 -5.92 -10.82 -2.28
CA ARG A 168 -5.60 -12.14 -2.84
C ARG A 168 -6.66 -12.67 -3.79
N THR A 169 -7.93 -12.37 -3.51
CA THR A 169 -9.10 -12.79 -4.32
C THR A 169 -8.97 -12.40 -5.80
N ARG A 170 -8.32 -11.27 -6.10
CA ARG A 170 -8.10 -10.78 -7.47
C ARG A 170 -6.62 -10.70 -7.85
N ASN A 171 -5.75 -11.38 -7.09
CA ASN A 171 -4.30 -11.31 -7.20
C ASN A 171 -3.68 -9.91 -6.94
N TYR A 172 -4.43 -8.97 -6.36
CA TYR A 172 -3.93 -7.62 -6.07
C TYR A 172 -2.85 -7.57 -4.99
N ASP A 173 -2.71 -8.65 -4.23
CA ASP A 173 -1.62 -8.83 -3.29
C ASP A 173 -0.26 -8.89 -4.01
N LEU A 174 -0.26 -9.33 -5.28
CA LEU A 174 0.92 -9.27 -6.16
C LEU A 174 1.24 -7.86 -6.67
N LEU A 175 0.30 -6.91 -6.59
CA LEU A 175 0.57 -5.50 -6.90
C LEU A 175 1.00 -4.71 -5.67
N TYR A 176 0.73 -5.24 -4.47
CA TYR A 176 0.94 -4.51 -3.22
C TYR A 176 2.40 -4.10 -3.04
N PHE A 177 3.39 -4.89 -3.46
CA PHE A 177 4.81 -4.52 -3.32
C PHE A 177 5.19 -3.21 -4.02
N LEU A 178 4.48 -2.86 -5.10
CA LEU A 178 4.71 -1.64 -5.87
C LEU A 178 4.20 -0.39 -5.15
N VAL A 179 3.19 -0.56 -4.30
CA VAL A 179 2.51 0.50 -3.55
C VAL A 179 2.75 0.40 -2.04
N GLU A 180 3.47 -0.62 -1.57
CA GLU A 180 3.77 -0.88 -0.15
C GLU A 180 4.33 0.36 0.55
N PRO A 181 5.31 1.12 -0.01
CA PRO A 181 5.85 2.28 0.70
C PRO A 181 4.78 3.34 1.04
N ALA A 182 3.78 3.47 0.17
CA ALA A 182 2.64 4.35 0.36
C ALA A 182 1.59 3.75 1.31
N LEU A 183 1.30 2.46 1.21
CA LEU A 183 0.20 1.84 1.93
C LEU A 183 0.59 1.26 3.30
N ASN A 184 1.88 1.00 3.52
CA ASN A 184 2.38 0.36 4.73
C ASN A 184 2.03 1.11 6.03
N PRO A 185 2.02 2.47 6.12
CA PRO A 185 1.55 3.15 7.34
C PRO A 185 0.12 2.77 7.75
N PHE A 186 -0.78 2.62 6.78
CA PHE A 186 -2.18 2.21 7.02
C PHE A 186 -2.25 0.75 7.48
N VAL A 187 -1.47 -0.13 6.84
CA VAL A 187 -1.38 -1.55 7.22
C VAL A 187 -0.75 -1.72 8.60
N GLU A 188 0.27 -0.92 8.95
CA GLU A 188 0.89 -0.88 10.28
C GLU A 188 -0.10 -0.48 11.36
N ALA A 189 -0.91 0.56 11.11
CA ALA A 189 -1.98 0.95 12.03
C ALA A 189 -3.01 -0.18 12.22
N LEU A 190 -3.45 -0.83 11.15
CA LEU A 190 -4.35 -1.98 11.24
C LEU A 190 -3.70 -3.19 11.96
N ASN A 191 -2.40 -3.42 11.80
CA ASN A 191 -1.69 -4.45 12.55
C ASN A 191 -1.61 -4.10 14.05
N VAL A 192 -1.42 -2.82 14.41
CA VAL A 192 -1.54 -2.35 15.80
C VAL A 192 -2.93 -2.64 16.35
N LYS A 193 -4.00 -2.35 15.59
CA LYS A 193 -5.37 -2.74 15.98
C LYS A 193 -5.47 -4.24 16.28
N ARG A 194 -4.95 -5.08 15.37
CA ARG A 194 -5.03 -6.54 15.49
C ARG A 194 -4.26 -7.08 16.70
N THR A 195 -3.12 -6.49 17.00
CA THR A 195 -2.19 -7.01 18.03
C THR A 195 -2.36 -6.36 19.41
N GLN A 196 -2.85 -5.13 19.46
CA GLN A 196 -2.92 -4.30 20.68
C GLN A 196 -4.33 -3.75 20.95
N GLY A 197 -5.30 -4.03 20.08
CA GLY A 197 -6.70 -3.69 20.25
C GLY A 197 -7.11 -2.32 19.69
N GLN A 198 -8.41 -2.05 19.74
CA GLN A 198 -9.03 -0.86 19.17
C GLN A 198 -8.53 0.45 19.81
N GLN A 199 -8.29 0.46 21.13
CA GLN A 199 -7.83 1.67 21.83
C GLN A 199 -6.44 2.13 21.35
N ALA A 200 -5.54 1.18 21.06
CA ALA A 200 -4.21 1.49 20.51
C ALA A 200 -4.31 2.10 19.11
N PHE A 201 -5.20 1.56 18.28
CA PHE A 201 -5.50 2.11 16.96
C PHE A 201 -6.06 3.53 17.05
N GLU A 202 -7.04 3.77 17.91
CA GLU A 202 -7.66 5.09 18.08
C GLU A 202 -6.66 6.15 18.57
N LYS A 203 -5.68 5.78 19.40
CA LYS A 203 -4.55 6.66 19.76
C LYS A 203 -3.72 7.08 18.55
N ILE A 204 -3.47 6.16 17.60
CA ILE A 204 -2.81 6.50 16.33
C ILE A 204 -3.67 7.48 15.54
N ILE A 205 -4.98 7.22 15.43
CA ILE A 205 -5.92 8.10 14.70
C ILE A 205 -5.97 9.51 15.31
N GLU A 206 -5.98 9.64 16.63
CA GLU A 206 -5.84 10.91 17.36
C GLU A 206 -4.56 11.66 16.99
N MET A 207 -3.44 10.94 16.90
CA MET A 207 -2.16 11.54 16.51
C MET A 207 -2.18 11.96 15.04
N VAL A 208 -2.81 11.18 14.15
CA VAL A 208 -2.98 11.54 12.73
C VAL A 208 -3.74 12.87 12.63
N GLU A 209 -4.85 13.00 13.34
CA GLU A 209 -5.67 14.21 13.36
C GLU A 209 -4.85 15.43 13.84
N LYS A 210 -4.07 15.27 14.91
CA LYS A 210 -3.18 16.33 15.43
C LYS A 210 -2.13 16.75 14.40
N GLU A 211 -1.48 15.80 13.73
CA GLU A 211 -0.48 16.08 12.70
C GLU A 211 -1.09 16.80 11.49
N ILE A 212 -2.29 16.39 11.06
CA ILE A 212 -3.02 17.08 9.98
C ILE A 212 -3.37 18.51 10.39
N ASN A 213 -3.82 18.71 11.62
CA ASN A 213 -4.17 20.03 12.13
C ASN A 213 -2.95 20.96 12.28
N ALA A 214 -1.79 20.43 12.65
CA ALA A 214 -0.56 21.20 12.82
C ALA A 214 0.02 21.69 11.49
N ASN A 215 -0.10 20.90 10.42
CA ASN A 215 0.41 21.22 9.08
C ASN A 215 -0.59 21.99 8.19
N ALA A 216 -1.75 22.39 8.75
CA ALA A 216 -2.80 23.13 8.05
C ALA A 216 -2.77 24.66 8.33
N LYS A 217 -1.69 25.16 8.94
CA LYS A 217 -1.37 26.59 9.07
C LYS A 217 -0.32 26.96 8.03
#